data_AF-A0A5J9SCG3-F1
#
_entry.id   AF-A0A5J9SCG3-F1
#
_cell.length_a   1.000
_cell.length_b   1.000
_cell.length_c   1.000
_cell.angle_alpha   90.00
_cell.angle_beta   90.00
_cell.angle_gamma   90.00
#
_symmetry.space_group_name_H-M   'P 1'
#
loop_
_entity.id
_entity.type
_entity.pdbx_description
1 polymer ?
#
loop_
_entity_poly.entity_id
_entity_poly.type
_entity_poly.pdbx_seq_one_letter_code
_entity_poly.pdbx_strand_id
1 'polypeptide(L)'
;MAINKIQHGQVEQLVDLELGYGSDQATRKSMTMVAELAFRCLQQNGEMRPPIREVLDALRRIQEEDGFGKKDALLIAPRSPDTVHAPWDSMSTTPSVSQ
;
A
#
# COMPACT_ATOMS: atom_id res chain seq x y z
N MET A 1 11.07 -0.03 12.28
CA MET A 1 9.85 0.72 11.89
C MET A 1 10.00 1.18 10.44
N ALA A 2 8.92 1.27 9.67
CA ALA A 2 8.97 1.67 8.25
C ALA A 2 9.66 3.02 8.04
N ILE A 3 9.37 4.02 8.88
CA ILE A 3 9.98 5.36 8.83
C ILE A 3 11.51 5.32 8.80
N ASN A 4 12.12 4.52 9.70
CA ASN A 4 13.57 4.39 9.79
C ASN A 4 14.16 3.77 8.52
N LYS A 5 13.52 2.73 7.97
CA LYS A 5 13.96 2.10 6.73
C LYS A 5 13.87 3.05 5.53
N ILE A 6 12.79 3.85 5.44
CA ILE A 6 12.62 4.85 4.39
C ILE A 6 13.71 5.94 4.47
N GLN A 7 14.01 6.46 5.67
CA GLN A 7 15.05 7.49 5.86
C GLN A 7 16.46 7.01 5.50
N HIS A 8 16.76 5.72 5.71
CA HIS A 8 18.04 5.13 5.34
C HIS A 8 18.09 4.65 3.88
N GLY A 9 17.05 4.92 3.08
CA GLY A 9 16.98 4.47 1.69
C GLY A 9 16.82 2.96 1.52
N GLN A 10 16.45 2.24 2.59
CA GLN A 10 16.29 0.78 2.63
C GLN A 10 14.89 0.34 2.15
N VAL A 11 14.45 0.92 1.02
CA VAL A 11 13.12 0.70 0.46
C VAL A 11 12.96 -0.76 0.00
N GLU A 12 14.05 -1.41 -0.40
CA GLU A 12 14.09 -2.83 -0.77
C GLU A 12 13.63 -3.78 0.33
N GLN A 13 13.69 -3.35 1.60
CA GLN A 13 13.23 -4.14 2.75
C GLN A 13 11.76 -3.89 3.12
N LEU A 14 11.07 -3.03 2.36
CA LEU A 14 9.69 -2.62 2.56
C LEU A 14 8.80 -3.00 1.37
N VAL A 15 9.39 -3.08 0.17
CA VAL A 15 8.69 -3.42 -1.07
C VAL A 15 8.67 -4.92 -1.29
N ASP A 16 7.62 -5.37 -1.96
CA ASP A 16 7.57 -6.73 -2.49
C ASP A 16 8.43 -6.80 -3.76
N LEU A 17 9.44 -7.67 -3.75
CA LEU A 17 10.36 -7.84 -4.86
C LEU A 17 9.68 -8.46 -6.10
N GLU A 18 8.59 -9.23 -5.90
CA GLU A 18 7.82 -9.82 -7.01
C GLU A 18 7.10 -8.77 -7.86
N LEU A 19 6.94 -7.55 -7.32
CA LEU A 19 6.37 -6.42 -8.06
C LEU A 19 7.36 -5.75 -9.00
N GLY A 20 8.58 -6.28 -9.16
CA GLY A 20 9.54 -5.81 -10.18
C GLY A 20 10.52 -4.74 -9.71
N TYR A 21 10.64 -4.48 -8.39
CA TYR A 21 11.59 -3.51 -7.84
C TYR A 21 13.06 -3.77 -8.24
N GLY A 22 13.44 -5.04 -8.37
CA GLY A 22 14.78 -5.46 -8.77
C GLY A 22 15.04 -5.33 -10.28
N SER A 23 13.99 -5.49 -11.10
CA SER A 23 14.10 -5.70 -12.55
C SER A 23 13.79 -4.46 -13.37
N ASP A 24 12.86 -3.62 -12.93
CA ASP A 24 12.42 -2.44 -13.69
C ASP A 24 12.80 -1.14 -12.96
N GLN A 25 13.58 -0.31 -13.64
CA GLN A 25 14.02 0.97 -13.10
C GLN A 25 12.86 1.96 -12.94
N ALA A 26 11.87 1.91 -13.82
CA ALA A 26 10.69 2.77 -13.71
C ALA A 26 9.91 2.41 -12.43
N THR A 27 9.57 1.12 -12.26
CA THR A 27 8.94 0.59 -11.05
C THR A 27 9.72 0.93 -9.77
N ARG A 28 11.06 0.79 -9.79
CA ARG A 28 11.90 1.18 -8.65
C ARG A 28 11.74 2.67 -8.33
N LYS A 29 11.76 3.54 -9.34
CA LYS A 29 11.56 5.00 -9.17
C LYS A 29 10.17 5.28 -8.58
N SER A 30 9.11 4.67 -9.11
CA SER A 30 7.74 4.81 -8.58
C SER A 30 7.66 4.41 -7.11
N MET A 31 8.22 3.25 -6.75
CA MET A 31 8.21 2.75 -5.39
C MET A 31 8.97 3.66 -4.42
N THR A 32 10.10 4.24 -4.85
CA THR A 32 10.82 5.23 -4.05
C THR A 32 9.98 6.49 -3.82
N MET A 33 9.32 7.02 -4.86
CA MET A 33 8.42 8.17 -4.72
C MET A 33 7.24 7.88 -3.76
N VAL A 34 6.68 6.68 -3.83
CA VAL A 34 5.63 6.24 -2.88
C VAL A 34 6.18 6.11 -1.46
N ALA A 35 7.40 5.60 -1.28
CA ALA A 35 8.03 5.51 0.03
C ALA A 35 8.24 6.89 0.67
N GLU A 36 8.65 7.89 -0.12
CA GLU A 36 8.77 9.28 0.33
C GLU A 36 7.41 9.87 0.75
N LEU A 37 6.35 9.60 -0.02
CA LEU A 37 5.00 10.01 0.36
C LEU A 37 4.52 9.31 1.65
N ALA A 38 4.81 8.01 1.79
CA ALA A 38 4.50 7.23 2.99
C ALA A 38 5.23 7.77 4.22
N PHE A 39 6.47 8.23 4.08
CA PHE A 39 7.21 8.87 5.17
C PHE A 39 6.46 10.08 5.74
N ARG A 40 5.88 10.93 4.88
CA ARG A 40 5.06 12.08 5.29
C ARG A 40 3.77 11.63 5.98
N CYS A 41 3.14 10.56 5.50
CA CYS A 41 1.91 10.01 6.09
C CYS A 41 2.14 9.37 7.48
N LEU A 42 3.31 8.78 7.68
CA LEU A 42 3.67 8.08 8.92
C LEU A 42 4.26 8.99 10.00
N GLN A 43 4.34 10.31 9.78
CA GLN A 43 4.91 11.24 10.76
C GLN A 43 4.23 11.13 12.12
N GLN A 44 5.02 11.18 13.20
CA GLN A 44 4.46 11.17 14.56
C GLN A 44 3.67 12.45 14.84
N ASN A 45 4.14 13.59 14.33
CA ASN A 45 3.44 14.85 14.41
C ASN A 45 2.27 14.89 13.40
N GLY A 46 1.03 14.98 13.91
CA GLY A 46 -0.19 14.97 13.09
C GLY A 46 -0.25 16.12 12.08
N GLU A 47 0.25 17.30 12.45
CA GLU A 47 0.27 18.49 11.59
C GLU A 47 1.19 18.34 10.37
N MET A 48 2.19 17.44 10.44
CA MET A 48 3.09 17.15 9.32
C MET A 48 2.49 16.12 8.35
N ARG A 49 1.40 15.46 8.73
CA ARG A 49 0.74 14.47 7.87
C ARG A 49 -0.05 15.21 6.79
N PRO A 50 0.18 14.90 5.51
CA PRO A 50 -0.59 15.51 4.44
C PRO A 50 -2.07 15.09 4.53
N PRO A 51 -3.00 15.98 4.14
CA PRO A 51 -4.40 15.61 4.02
C PRO A 51 -4.58 14.56 2.92
N ILE A 52 -5.57 13.67 3.07
CA ILE A 52 -5.79 12.55 2.13
C ILE A 52 -5.99 13.01 0.67
N ARG A 53 -6.54 14.20 0.48
CA ARG A 53 -6.69 14.80 -0.85
C ARG A 53 -5.33 15.08 -1.51
N GLU A 54 -4.38 15.62 -0.75
CA GLU A 54 -3.01 15.85 -1.24
C GLU A 54 -2.29 14.53 -1.51
N VAL A 55 -2.48 13.52 -0.65
CA VAL A 55 -1.94 12.17 -0.87
C VAL A 55 -2.44 11.60 -2.19
N LEU A 56 -3.73 11.71 -2.46
CA LEU A 56 -4.34 11.23 -3.70
C LEU A 56 -3.78 11.96 -4.93
N ASP A 57 -3.63 13.29 -4.85
CA ASP A 57 -3.09 14.08 -5.95
C ASP A 57 -1.60 13.79 -6.18
N ALA A 58 -0.83 13.54 -5.13
CA ALA A 58 0.56 13.10 -5.24
C ALA A 58 0.67 11.71 -5.88
N LEU A 59 -0.17 10.75 -5.49
CA LEU A 59 -0.21 9.41 -6.09
C LEU A 59 -0.57 9.45 -7.58
N ARG A 60 -1.50 10.35 -7.98
CA ARG A 60 -1.82 10.56 -9.40
C ARG A 60 -0.62 11.07 -10.20
N ARG A 61 0.12 12.05 -9.65
CA ARG A 61 1.35 12.55 -10.30
C ARG A 61 2.41 11.48 -10.46
N ILE A 62 2.62 10.66 -9.43
CA ILE A 62 3.54 9.51 -9.48
C ILE A 62 3.14 8.56 -10.62
N GLN A 63 1.84 8.24 -10.74
CA GLN A 63 1.33 7.37 -11.80
C GLN A 63 1.49 7.98 -13.21
N GLU A 64 1.31 9.29 -13.34
CA GLU A 64 1.43 10.01 -14.61
C GLU A 64 2.89 10.13 -15.08
N GLU A 65 3.84 10.33 -14.17
CA GLU A 65 5.28 10.43 -14.49
C GLU A 65 5.86 9.16 -15.12
N ASP A 66 5.32 7.99 -14.75
CA ASP A 66 5.87 6.70 -15.17
C ASP A 66 5.25 6.17 -16.47
N GLY A 67 4.41 6.96 -17.15
CA GLY A 67 3.87 6.59 -18.47
C GLY A 67 3.00 5.32 -18.46
N PHE A 68 2.56 4.85 -17.29
CA PHE A 68 1.52 3.85 -17.15
C PHE A 68 0.18 4.49 -17.51
N GLY A 69 0.03 4.85 -18.78
CA GLY A 69 -1.20 5.38 -19.34
C GLY A 69 -2.36 4.47 -18.96
N LYS A 70 -3.33 5.03 -18.23
CA LYS A 70 -4.68 4.53 -18.00
C LYS A 70 -4.85 3.04 -18.31
N LYS A 71 -4.36 2.16 -17.43
CA LYS A 71 -5.01 0.86 -17.30
C LYS A 71 -6.27 1.09 -16.49
N ASP A 72 -7.32 1.53 -17.18
CA ASP A 72 -8.71 1.56 -16.69
C ASP A 72 -9.23 0.12 -16.48
N ALA A 73 -8.46 -0.72 -15.80
CA ALA A 73 -8.77 -2.12 -15.56
C ALA A 73 -8.27 -2.50 -14.16
N LEU A 74 -9.25 -2.79 -13.29
CA LEU A 74 -9.12 -3.27 -11.91
C LEU A 74 -8.94 -2.23 -10.79
N LEU A 75 -9.64 -1.10 -10.86
CA LEU A 75 -10.28 -0.64 -9.63
C LEU A 75 -11.46 -1.58 -9.33
N ILE A 76 -11.16 -2.80 -8.86
CA ILE A 76 -12.16 -3.55 -8.10
C ILE A 76 -12.30 -2.73 -6.82
N ALA A 77 -13.21 -1.76 -6.83
CA ALA A 77 -13.68 -1.17 -5.60
C ALA A 77 -14.04 -2.35 -4.70
N PRO A 78 -13.47 -2.47 -3.48
CA PRO A 78 -13.98 -3.44 -2.53
C PRO A 78 -15.47 -3.19 -2.43
N ARG A 79 -16.28 -4.10 -2.99
CA ARG A 79 -17.71 -4.04 -2.78
C ARG A 79 -17.86 -4.27 -1.29
N SER A 80 -18.16 -3.19 -0.55
CA SER A 80 -18.69 -3.34 0.80
C SER A 80 -19.79 -4.40 0.69
N PRO A 81 -19.74 -5.48 1.49
CA PRO A 81 -20.79 -6.49 1.41
C PRO A 81 -22.14 -5.81 1.62
N ASP A 82 -23.05 -5.99 0.66
CA ASP A 82 -24.38 -5.35 0.65
C ASP A 82 -25.26 -5.81 1.83
N THR A 83 -24.78 -6.71 2.69
CA THR A 83 -25.55 -7.32 3.77
C THR A 83 -24.66 -7.79 4.92
N VAL A 84 -24.98 -7.33 6.13
CA VAL A 84 -24.36 -7.75 7.40
C VAL A 84 -24.89 -9.10 7.94
N HIS A 85 -25.88 -9.69 7.27
CA HIS A 85 -26.49 -10.96 7.62
C HIS A 85 -25.90 -12.17 6.88
N ALA A 86 -24.83 -11.99 6.10
CA ALA A 86 -24.14 -13.12 5.50
C ALA A 86 -23.65 -14.05 6.62
N PRO A 87 -23.98 -15.36 6.58
CA PRO A 87 -23.46 -16.32 7.54
C PRO A 87 -21.93 -16.29 7.48
N TRP A 88 -21.31 -15.93 8.60
CA TRP A 88 -19.86 -16.07 8.73
C TRP A 88 -19.59 -17.56 8.90
N ASP A 89 -19.20 -18.23 7.82
CA ASP A 89 -18.75 -19.62 7.89
C ASP A 89 -17.44 -19.67 8.69
N SER A 90 -17.57 -19.86 10.01
CA SER A 90 -16.46 -20.14 10.91
C SER A 90 -15.90 -21.52 10.57
N MET A 91 -14.93 -21.57 9.66
CA MET A 91 -14.18 -22.79 9.43
C MET A 91 -13.18 -23.03 10.57
N SER A 92 -13.47 -24.08 11.34
CA SER A 92 -12.52 -24.92 12.08
C SER A 92 -11.96 -24.35 13.40
N THR A 93 -12.74 -24.49 14.47
CA THR A 93 -12.17 -24.61 15.83
C THR A 93 -11.65 -26.03 16.03
N THR A 94 -10.36 -26.18 16.34
CA THR A 94 -9.77 -27.46 16.76
C THR A 94 -10.41 -27.93 18.07
N PRO A 95 -10.86 -29.19 18.20
CA PRO A 95 -11.31 -29.70 19.48
C PRO A 95 -10.09 -29.88 20.40
N SER A 96 -10.07 -29.17 21.52
CA SER A 96 -9.13 -29.45 22.61
C SER A 96 -9.51 -30.79 23.23
N VAL A 97 -8.75 -31.85 22.94
CA VAL A 97 -8.81 -33.09 23.72
C VAL A 97 -7.90 -32.92 24.93
N SER A 98 -8.49 -32.94 26.12
CA SER A 98 -7.76 -33.11 27.37
C SER A 98 -7.86 -34.57 27.78
N GLN A 99 -6.70 -35.24 27.92
CA GLN A 99 -6.53 -36.43 28.74
C GLN A 99 -5.48 -36.13 29.81
#